data_AF-A0A2V9XSB6-F1
#
_entry.id   AF-A0A2V9XSB6-F1
#
_cell.length_a   1.000
_cell.length_b   1.000
_cell.length_c   1.000
_cell.angle_alpha   90.00
_cell.angle_beta   90.00
_cell.angle_gamma   90.00
#
_symmetry.space_group_name_H-M   'P 1'
#
loop_
_entity.id
_entity.type
_entity.pdbx_description
1 polymer ?
#
loop_
_entity_poly.entity_id
_entity_poly.type
_entity_poly.pdbx_seq_one_letter_code
_entity_poly.pdbx_strand_id
1 'polypeptide(L)'
;MPMRKLLPRAALVLAILYALFVGLIWWAMRQPPETFGRVMKHMPDVAYFMVPFETMWTHARAGHLHSGEPAPDFSLTKLDKSATVQLSTLTATQPVVLVFGSYT
;
A
#
# COMPACT_ATOMS: atom_id res chain seq x y z
N MET A 1 18.82 43.80 7.00
CA MET A 1 17.92 42.68 7.37
C MET A 1 17.43 41.91 6.12
N PRO A 2 18.31 41.19 5.36
CA PRO A 2 17.86 40.38 4.22
C PRO A 2 17.18 39.06 4.64
N MET A 3 17.36 38.63 5.89
CA MET A 3 16.87 37.35 6.43
C MET A 3 15.35 37.16 6.27
N ARG A 4 14.56 38.23 6.41
CA ARG A 4 13.08 38.19 6.32
C ARG A 4 12.56 37.80 4.93
N LYS A 5 13.32 38.05 3.87
CA LYS A 5 12.94 37.70 2.47
C LYS A 5 13.47 36.34 2.03
N LEU A 6 14.49 35.80 2.70
CA LEU A 6 15.07 34.49 2.43
C LEU A 6 14.29 33.37 3.11
N LEU A 7 13.76 33.62 4.31
CA LEU A 7 12.97 32.66 5.08
C LEU A 7 11.77 32.07 4.30
N PRO A 8 10.89 32.87 3.66
CA PRO A 8 9.76 32.30 2.91
C PRO A 8 10.19 31.51 1.68
N ARG A 9 11.32 31.89 1.04
CA ARG A 9 11.87 31.16 -0.10
C ARG A 9 12.43 29.80 0.34
N ALA A 10 13.17 29.78 1.44
CA ALA A 10 13.69 28.55 2.02
C ALA A 10 12.55 27.61 2.46
N ALA A 11 11.53 28.15 3.13
CA ALA A 11 10.35 27.38 3.51
C ALA A 11 9.61 26.81 2.29
N LEU A 12 9.47 27.59 1.22
CA LEU A 12 8.85 27.13 -0.02
C LEU A 12 9.66 26.01 -0.68
N VAL A 13 10.99 26.16 -0.77
CA VAL A 13 11.88 25.12 -1.31
C VAL A 13 11.75 23.84 -0.49
N LEU A 14 11.74 23.95 0.85
CA LEU A 14 11.59 22.80 1.73
C LEU A 14 10.23 22.11 1.55
N ALA A 15 9.14 22.88 1.42
CA ALA A 15 7.82 22.34 1.18
C ALA A 15 7.72 21.60 -0.15
N ILE A 16 8.34 22.13 -1.21
CA ILE A 16 8.40 21.46 -2.53
C ILE A 16 9.20 20.16 -2.43
N LEU A 17 10.37 20.18 -1.80
CA LEU A 17 11.19 18.99 -1.61
C LEU A 17 10.43 17.91 -0.81
N TYR A 18 9.72 18.31 0.24
CA TYR A 18 8.88 17.41 1.01
C TYR A 18 7.73 16.82 0.18
N ALA A 19 7.02 17.65 -0.59
CA ALA A 19 5.95 17.18 -1.47
C ALA A 19 6.46 16.21 -2.56
N LEU A 20 7.63 16.47 -3.14
CA LEU A 20 8.30 15.56 -4.08
C LEU A 20 8.68 14.24 -3.41
N PHE A 21 9.22 14.31 -2.19
CA PHE A 21 9.56 13.11 -1.41
C PHE A 21 8.32 12.24 -1.13
N VAL A 22 7.24 12.84 -0.64
CA VAL A 22 5.95 12.15 -0.43
C VAL A 22 5.39 11.60 -1.74
N GLY A 23 5.49 12.36 -2.83
CA GLY A 23 5.07 11.92 -4.16
C GLY A 23 5.85 10.72 -4.69
N LEU A 24 7.16 10.66 -4.44
CA LEU A 24 8.01 9.51 -4.79
C LEU A 24 7.64 8.28 -3.99
N ILE A 25 7.38 8.42 -2.68
CA ILE A 25 6.91 7.33 -1.84
C ILE A 25 5.55 6.81 -2.36
N TRP A 26 4.61 7.72 -2.61
CA TRP A 26 3.29 7.36 -3.15
C TRP A 26 3.39 6.61 -4.47
N TRP A 27 4.25 7.07 -5.38
CA TRP A 27 4.51 6.37 -6.65
C TRP A 27 5.09 4.97 -6.40
N ALA A 28 6.08 4.84 -5.51
CA ALA A 28 6.70 3.56 -5.16
C ALA A 28 5.69 2.57 -4.55
N MET A 29 4.77 3.05 -3.71
CA MET A 29 3.71 2.24 -3.12
C MET A 29 2.73 1.65 -4.15
N ARG A 30 2.64 2.20 -5.36
CA ARG A 30 1.80 1.67 -6.45
C ARG A 30 2.55 0.70 -7.38
N GLN A 31 3.88 0.58 -7.24
CA GLN A 31 4.69 -0.33 -8.06
C GLN A 31 4.55 -1.79 -7.62
N PRO A 32 4.95 -2.80 -8.43
CA PRO A 32 4.98 -4.19 -7.99
C PRO A 32 5.83 -4.42 -6.72
N PRO A 33 5.57 -5.47 -5.92
CA PRO A 33 6.27 -5.73 -4.67
C PRO A 33 7.80 -5.76 -4.79
N GLU A 34 8.36 -6.29 -5.89
CA GLU A 34 9.83 -6.33 -6.05
C GLU A 34 10.43 -4.93 -6.21
N THR A 35 9.77 -4.06 -6.98
CA THR A 35 10.20 -2.68 -7.20
C THR A 35 10.02 -1.85 -5.92
N PHE A 36 8.89 -2.02 -5.23
CA PHE A 36 8.65 -1.37 -3.94
C PHE A 36 9.72 -1.77 -2.91
N GLY A 37 9.99 -3.07 -2.75
CA GLY A 37 11.01 -3.58 -1.84
C GLY A 37 12.42 -3.03 -2.15
N ARG A 38 12.76 -2.88 -3.43
CA ARG A 38 14.04 -2.28 -3.87
C ARG A 38 14.19 -0.82 -3.43
N VAL A 39 13.12 -0.04 -3.52
CA VAL A 39 13.12 1.36 -3.06
C VAL A 39 13.20 1.40 -1.53
N MET A 40 12.36 0.63 -0.86
CA MET A 40 12.28 0.62 0.61
C MET A 40 13.55 0.13 1.29
N LYS A 41 14.33 -0.74 0.64
CA LYS A 41 15.65 -1.17 1.13
C LYS A 41 16.61 -0.01 1.42
N HIS A 42 16.45 1.13 0.72
CA HIS A 42 17.30 2.31 0.89
C HIS A 42 16.61 3.44 1.67
N MET A 43 15.41 3.19 2.21
CA MET A 43 14.65 4.18 2.93
C MET A 43 15.26 4.39 4.32
N PRO A 44 15.61 5.63 4.70
CA PRO A 44 16.09 5.92 6.05
C PRO A 44 14.94 5.81 7.07
N ASP A 45 15.24 5.31 8.27
CA ASP A 45 14.21 5.07 9.31
C ASP A 45 13.42 6.34 9.69
N VAL A 46 14.06 7.51 9.61
CA VAL A 46 13.42 8.81 9.88
C VAL A 46 12.21 9.07 8.97
N ALA A 47 12.21 8.52 7.75
CA ALA A 47 11.11 8.70 6.81
C ALA A 47 9.79 8.14 7.36
N TYR A 48 9.83 7.04 8.13
CA TYR A 48 8.65 6.41 8.72
C TYR A 48 7.94 7.31 9.75
N PHE A 49 8.67 8.25 10.36
CA PHE A 49 8.09 9.24 11.27
C PHE A 49 7.60 10.50 10.55
N MET A 50 8.15 10.80 9.38
CA MET A 50 7.80 12.00 8.61
C MET A 50 6.53 11.82 7.79
N VAL A 51 6.17 10.59 7.43
CA VAL A 51 5.10 10.30 6.47
C VAL A 51 4.12 9.29 7.07
N PRO A 52 2.79 9.46 6.90
CA PRO A 52 1.79 8.51 7.38
C PRO A 52 1.77 7.25 6.49
N PHE A 53 2.79 6.39 6.64
CA PHE A 53 3.02 5.23 5.78
C PHE A 53 1.83 4.27 5.73
N GLU A 54 1.22 3.94 6.88
CA GLU A 54 0.09 3.03 6.97
C GLU A 54 -1.10 3.54 6.15
N THR A 55 -1.50 4.80 6.37
CA THR A 55 -2.59 5.45 5.64
C THR A 55 -2.29 5.52 4.14
N MET A 56 -1.07 5.92 3.76
CA MET A 56 -0.71 5.99 2.35
C MET A 56 -0.72 4.61 1.69
N TRP A 57 -0.25 3.58 2.39
CA TRP A 57 -0.21 2.22 1.88
C TRP A 57 -1.61 1.65 1.64
N THR A 58 -2.51 1.79 2.62
CA THR A 58 -3.89 1.29 2.49
C THR A 58 -4.62 1.96 1.34
N HIS A 59 -4.42 3.26 1.10
CA HIS A 59 -4.98 3.95 -0.06
C HIS A 59 -4.29 3.58 -1.38
N ALA A 60 -2.96 3.46 -1.41
CA ALA A 60 -2.22 3.17 -2.64
C ALA A 60 -2.47 1.75 -3.16
N ARG A 61 -2.80 0.80 -2.27
CA ARG A 61 -3.05 -0.61 -2.55
C ARG A 61 -4.51 -1.03 -2.41
N ALA A 62 -5.41 -0.07 -2.18
CA ALA A 62 -6.83 -0.36 -2.09
C ALA A 62 -7.30 -1.07 -3.37
N GLY A 63 -8.03 -2.18 -3.20
CA GLY A 63 -8.77 -2.79 -4.28
C GLY A 63 -9.99 -1.94 -4.67
N HIS A 64 -10.73 -2.40 -5.67
CA HIS A 64 -11.96 -1.74 -6.13
C HIS A 64 -13.23 -2.35 -5.52
N LEU A 65 -13.10 -3.27 -4.57
CA LEU A 65 -14.24 -3.96 -3.94
C LEU A 65 -14.80 -3.12 -2.79
N HIS A 66 -16.11 -2.89 -2.80
CA HIS A 66 -16.81 -2.12 -1.78
C HIS A 66 -17.69 -3.02 -0.90
N SER A 67 -18.01 -2.55 0.31
CA SER A 67 -18.92 -3.25 1.20
C SER A 67 -20.30 -3.42 0.56
N GLY A 68 -20.84 -4.64 0.57
CA GLY A 68 -22.11 -4.99 -0.05
C GLY A 68 -21.99 -5.48 -1.50
N GLU A 69 -20.82 -5.29 -2.15
CA GLU A 69 -20.56 -5.94 -3.44
C GLU A 69 -20.25 -7.42 -3.24
N PRO A 70 -20.68 -8.30 -4.16
CA PRO A 70 -20.32 -9.72 -4.11
C PRO A 70 -18.81 -9.88 -4.26
N ALA A 71 -18.20 -10.69 -3.40
CA ALA A 71 -16.80 -11.05 -3.52
C ALA A 71 -16.54 -11.75 -4.87
N PRO A 72 -15.48 -11.39 -5.62
CA PRO A 72 -15.14 -12.06 -6.86
C PRO A 72 -14.89 -13.55 -6.63
N ASP A 73 -15.51 -14.39 -7.47
CA ASP A 73 -15.33 -15.84 -7.35
C ASP A 73 -13.94 -16.25 -7.84
N PHE A 74 -13.37 -17.25 -7.19
CA PHE A 74 -12.08 -17.82 -7.55
C PHE A 74 -11.98 -19.27 -7.08
N SER A 75 -11.09 -20.02 -7.72
CA SER A 75 -10.80 -21.41 -7.40
C SER A 75 -9.33 -21.56 -7.02
N LEU A 76 -9.06 -22.04 -5.80
CA LEU A 76 -7.71 -22.28 -5.30
C LEU A 76 -7.52 -23.77 -4.98
N THR A 77 -6.36 -24.29 -5.37
CA THR A 77 -5.93 -25.64 -4.95
C THR A 77 -5.46 -25.59 -3.50
N LYS A 78 -5.89 -26.55 -2.68
CA LYS A 78 -5.37 -26.70 -1.31
C LYS A 78 -3.87 -26.96 -1.32
N LEU A 79 -3.21 -26.62 -0.22
CA LEU A 79 -1.75 -26.81 -0.05
C LEU A 79 -1.32 -28.27 -0.25
N ASP A 80 -2.14 -29.22 0.23
CA ASP A 80 -1.92 -30.66 0.10
C ASP A 80 -2.31 -31.23 -1.29
N LYS A 81 -2.79 -30.38 -2.20
CA LYS A 81 -3.25 -30.72 -3.56
C LYS A 81 -4.41 -31.73 -3.60
N SER A 82 -5.07 -31.98 -2.46
CA SER A 82 -6.16 -32.96 -2.37
C SER A 82 -7.42 -32.52 -3.11
N ALA A 83 -7.63 -31.21 -3.23
CA ALA A 83 -8.82 -30.64 -3.85
C ALA A 83 -8.58 -29.21 -4.34
N THR A 84 -9.43 -28.80 -5.27
CA THR A 84 -9.65 -27.40 -5.64
C THR A 84 -10.91 -26.91 -4.94
N VAL A 85 -10.83 -25.76 -4.28
CA VAL A 85 -11.94 -25.13 -3.55
C VAL A 85 -12.33 -23.85 -4.27
N GLN A 86 -13.62 -23.71 -4.59
CA GLN A 86 -14.20 -22.52 -5.20
C GLN A 86 -14.93 -21.69 -4.14
N LEU A 87 -14.68 -20.38 -4.11
CA LEU A 87 -15.22 -19.49 -3.08
C LEU A 87 -16.75 -19.54 -3.03
N SER A 88 -17.43 -19.50 -4.18
CA SER A 88 -18.90 -19.51 -4.26
C SER A 88 -19.56 -20.73 -3.61
N THR A 89 -18.87 -21.87 -3.55
CA THR A 89 -19.40 -23.08 -2.88
C THR A 89 -19.39 -22.95 -1.36
N LEU A 90 -18.44 -22.20 -0.80
CA LEU A 90 -18.34 -21.93 0.63
C LEU A 90 -19.34 -20.86 1.06
N THR A 91 -19.41 -19.76 0.30
CA THR A 91 -20.29 -18.62 0.62
C THR A 91 -21.77 -18.95 0.47
N ALA A 92 -22.12 -19.94 -0.36
CA ALA A 92 -23.49 -20.47 -0.45
C ALA A 92 -23.98 -21.17 0.83
N THR A 93 -23.05 -21.61 1.70
CA THR A 93 -23.38 -22.41 2.89
C THR A 93 -23.21 -21.61 4.18
N GLN A 94 -22.21 -20.72 4.26
CA GLN A 94 -21.88 -19.99 5.49
C GLN A 94 -21.11 -18.69 5.18
N PRO A 95 -21.06 -17.74 6.14
CA PRO A 95 -20.15 -16.60 6.06
C PRO A 95 -18.69 -17.05 5.98
N VAL A 96 -17.90 -16.41 5.12
CA VAL A 96 -16.48 -16.75 4.89
C VAL A 96 -15.60 -15.54 5.19
N VAL A 97 -14.50 -15.78 5.91
CA VAL A 97 -13.44 -14.78 6.11
C VAL A 97 -12.24 -15.16 5.24
N LEU A 98 -11.78 -14.23 4.42
CA LEU A 98 -10.59 -14.40 3.59
C LEU A 98 -9.39 -13.73 4.26
N VAL A 99 -8.32 -14.51 4.46
CA VAL A 99 -7.04 -14.02 5.00
C VAL A 99 -5.98 -14.23 3.94
N PHE A 100 -5.40 -13.13 3.44
CA PHE A 100 -4.34 -13.15 2.44
C PHE A 100 -2.98 -12.99 3.13
N GLY A 101 -2.02 -13.86 2.82
CA GLY A 101 -0.68 -13.82 3.40
C GLY A 101 0.30 -14.76 2.72
N SER A 102 1.57 -14.68 3.12
CA SER A 102 2.67 -15.54 2.64
C SER A 102 3.56 -15.95 3.82
N TYR A 103 4.32 -17.05 3.67
CA TYR A 103 5.30 -17.53 4.65
C TYR A 103 6.66 -16.81 4.57
N THR A 104 6.71 -15.65 3.94
CA THR A 104 7.94 -14.91 3.62
C THR A 104 8.27 -13.88 4.66
#